data_AF-A0AAV4HIC0-F1
#
_entry.id   AF-A0AAV4HIC0-F1
#
_cell.length_a   1.000
_cell.length_b   1.000
_cell.length_c   1.000
_cell.angle_alpha   90.00
_cell.angle_beta   90.00
_cell.angle_gamma   90.00
#
_symmetry.space_group_name_H-M   'P 1'
#
loop_
_entity.id
_entity.type
_entity.pdbx_description
1 polymer ?
#
loop_
_entity_poly.entity_id
_entity_poly.type
_entity_poly.pdbx_seq_one_letter_code
_entity_poly.pdbx_strand_id
1 'polypeptide(L)'
;MAPLRISFLIRSVYDLLPSNANLVRWGNKDDPTCPLCHGRQTTEHVLSSCKVALSQGRYTWRHNRVLQELASVITNAKGKFNPPSPSFIIFTTEGGDRKWCGRSNTASIQRKGLLDGCDDWEVSADLPEWDKHLEVIRRTTLRPDIVIHSPST
;
A
#
# COMPACT_ATOMS: atom_id res chain seq x y z
N MET A 1 2.16 9.91 -14.91
CA MET A 1 0.88 9.27 -14.51
C MET A 1 0.10 8.95 -15.76
N ALA A 2 -0.39 7.72 -15.94
CA ALA A 2 -1.19 7.37 -17.12
C ALA A 2 -2.48 8.21 -17.16
N PRO A 3 -2.86 8.83 -18.30
CA PRO A 3 -3.99 9.77 -18.41
C PRO A 3 -5.33 9.21 -17.91
N LEU A 4 -5.52 7.89 -17.99
CA LEU A 4 -6.70 7.20 -17.49
C LEU A 4 -6.87 7.29 -15.96
N ARG A 5 -5.76 7.39 -15.19
CA ARG A 5 -5.81 7.47 -13.72
C ARG A 5 -6.37 8.81 -13.24
N ILE A 6 -5.93 9.90 -13.86
CA ILE A 6 -6.39 11.25 -13.51
C ILE A 6 -7.88 11.39 -13.87
N SER A 7 -8.27 10.91 -15.05
CA SER A 7 -9.67 10.88 -15.48
C SER A 7 -10.56 10.11 -14.51
N PHE A 8 -10.12 8.91 -14.08
CA PHE A 8 -10.84 8.12 -13.09
C PHE A 8 -11.00 8.88 -11.76
N LEU A 9 -9.91 9.46 -11.23
CA LEU A 9 -9.95 10.19 -9.97
C LEU A 9 -10.95 11.34 -10.01
N ILE A 10 -10.88 12.20 -11.03
CA ILE A 10 -11.81 13.31 -11.20
C ILE A 10 -13.26 12.79 -11.24
N ARG A 11 -13.53 11.77 -12.06
CA ARG A 11 -14.88 11.21 -12.18
C ARG A 11 -15.38 10.55 -10.89
N SER A 12 -14.49 9.96 -10.10
CA SER A 12 -14.83 9.35 -8.81
C SER A 12 -15.24 10.40 -7.77
N VAL A 13 -14.58 11.56 -7.77
CA VAL A 13 -14.86 12.67 -6.84
C VAL A 13 -16.18 13.35 -7.16
N TYR A 14 -16.50 13.53 -8.45
CA TYR A 14 -17.70 14.26 -8.89
C TYR A 14 -18.92 13.38 -9.20
N ASP A 15 -18.95 12.11 -8.74
CA ASP A 15 -20.03 11.16 -9.04
C ASP A 15 -20.33 11.06 -10.55
N LEU A 16 -19.29 10.94 -11.37
CA LEU A 16 -19.37 10.78 -12.83
C LEU A 16 -18.96 9.38 -13.29
N LEU A 17 -18.86 8.43 -12.36
CA LEU A 17 -18.64 7.02 -12.69
C LEU A 17 -19.95 6.37 -13.18
N PRO A 18 -19.86 5.28 -13.96
CA PRO A 18 -21.03 4.61 -14.55
C PRO A 18 -21.85 3.81 -13.51
N SER A 19 -22.42 4.48 -12.51
CA SER A 19 -23.46 3.93 -11.62
C SER A 19 -24.79 3.80 -12.38
N ASN A 20 -25.72 2.91 -11.99
CA ASN A 20 -27.00 2.82 -12.71
C ASN A 20 -27.76 4.16 -12.70
N ALA A 21 -27.66 4.95 -11.62
CA ALA A 21 -28.24 6.29 -11.58
C ALA A 21 -27.67 7.22 -12.67
N ASN A 22 -26.36 7.16 -12.91
CA ASN A 22 -25.72 7.94 -13.97
C ASN A 22 -25.98 7.37 -15.37
N LEU A 23 -26.02 6.04 -15.51
CA LEU A 23 -26.35 5.40 -16.78
C LEU A 23 -27.75 5.79 -17.25
N VAL A 24 -28.72 5.88 -16.34
CA VAL A 24 -30.06 6.40 -16.65
C VAL A 24 -30.01 7.87 -17.04
N ARG A 25 -29.28 8.70 -16.29
CA ARG A 25 -29.10 10.12 -16.62
C ARG A 25 -28.48 10.32 -18.01
N TRP A 26 -27.62 9.41 -18.46
CA TRP A 26 -26.97 9.44 -19.77
C TRP A 26 -27.78 8.75 -20.88
N GLY A 27 -28.98 8.22 -20.59
CA GLY A 27 -29.81 7.52 -21.56
C GLY A 27 -29.28 6.14 -21.98
N ASN A 28 -28.38 5.54 -21.20
CA ASN A 28 -27.80 4.22 -21.46
C ASN A 28 -28.51 3.07 -20.72
N LYS A 29 -29.42 3.40 -19.79
CA LYS A 29 -30.28 2.46 -19.06
C LYS A 29 -31.61 3.11 -18.75
N ASP A 30 -32.62 2.28 -18.50
CA ASP A 30 -33.96 2.76 -18.13
C ASP A 30 -34.16 2.81 -16.60
N ASP A 31 -33.52 1.90 -15.86
CA ASP A 31 -33.73 1.73 -14.42
C ASP A 31 -32.47 2.04 -13.58
N PRO A 32 -32.55 2.96 -12.58
CA PRO A 32 -31.43 3.29 -11.72
C PRO A 32 -31.28 2.35 -10.51
N THR A 33 -32.06 1.27 -10.41
CA THR A 33 -32.05 0.40 -9.24
C THR A 33 -30.76 -0.38 -9.05
N CYS A 34 -30.43 -0.65 -7.79
CA CYS A 34 -29.34 -1.52 -7.38
C CYS A 34 -29.78 -2.97 -7.54
N PRO A 35 -28.97 -3.84 -8.19
CA PRO A 35 -29.33 -5.24 -8.38
C PRO A 35 -29.35 -6.05 -7.07
N LEU A 36 -28.85 -5.50 -5.97
CA LEU A 36 -28.78 -6.19 -4.68
C LEU A 36 -29.93 -5.84 -3.75
N CYS A 37 -30.20 -4.54 -3.60
CA CYS A 37 -31.16 -4.06 -2.60
C CYS A 37 -32.34 -3.29 -3.22
N HIS A 38 -32.40 -3.20 -4.55
CA HIS A 38 -33.45 -2.52 -5.33
C HIS A 38 -33.64 -1.03 -5.00
N GLY A 39 -32.75 -0.42 -4.22
CA GLY A 39 -32.70 1.03 -4.00
C GLY A 39 -32.00 1.75 -5.15
N ARG A 40 -32.06 3.08 -5.19
CA ARG A 40 -31.36 3.86 -6.22
C ARG A 40 -29.84 3.67 -6.11
N GLN A 41 -29.19 3.24 -7.19
CA GLN A 41 -27.76 2.94 -7.22
C GLN A 41 -26.93 4.15 -7.70
N THR A 42 -26.54 5.00 -6.75
CA THR A 42 -25.50 6.03 -6.94
C THR A 42 -24.09 5.44 -6.76
N THR A 43 -23.03 6.21 -7.03
CA THR A 43 -21.67 5.76 -6.68
C THR A 43 -21.52 5.56 -5.18
N GLU A 44 -21.98 6.49 -4.36
CA GLU A 44 -22.01 6.38 -2.90
C GLU A 44 -22.72 5.10 -2.44
N HIS A 45 -23.85 4.75 -3.07
CA HIS A 45 -24.57 3.51 -2.79
C HIS A 45 -23.69 2.27 -3.00
N VAL A 46 -22.96 2.20 -4.11
CA VAL A 46 -22.06 1.09 -4.43
C VAL A 46 -20.85 1.06 -3.49
N LEU A 47 -20.35 2.22 -3.07
CA LEU A 47 -19.13 2.35 -2.28
C LEU A 47 -19.35 2.15 -0.77
N SER A 48 -20.50 2.56 -0.21
CA SER A 48 -20.72 2.53 1.25
C SER A 48 -22.17 2.31 1.71
N SER A 49 -23.18 2.65 0.90
CA SER A 49 -24.55 2.83 1.42
C SER A 49 -25.55 1.71 1.05
N CYS A 50 -25.11 0.60 0.47
CA CYS A 50 -25.95 -0.56 0.15
C CYS A 50 -26.12 -1.49 1.35
N LYS A 51 -27.34 -1.55 1.89
CA LYS A 51 -27.68 -2.38 3.08
C LYS A 51 -27.42 -3.87 2.87
N VAL A 52 -27.72 -4.40 1.69
CA VAL A 52 -27.48 -5.82 1.35
C VAL A 52 -25.99 -6.10 1.19
N ALA A 53 -25.23 -5.17 0.60
CA ALA A 53 -23.78 -5.31 0.51
C ALA A 53 -23.12 -5.28 1.90
N LEU A 54 -23.65 -4.46 2.82
CA LEU A 54 -23.22 -4.40 4.21
C LEU A 54 -23.49 -5.71 4.93
N SER A 55 -24.74 -6.21 4.91
CA SER A 55 -25.12 -7.43 5.62
C SER A 55 -24.40 -8.67 5.10
N GLN A 56 -24.07 -8.71 3.81
CA GLN A 56 -23.29 -9.79 3.19
C GLN A 56 -21.78 -9.66 3.40
N GLY A 57 -21.29 -8.62 4.10
CA GLY A 57 -19.87 -8.43 4.36
C GLY A 57 -19.04 -8.03 3.13
N ARG A 58 -19.66 -7.55 2.05
CA ARG A 58 -18.95 -7.21 0.80
C ARG A 58 -17.99 -6.04 0.95
N TYR A 59 -18.28 -5.10 1.86
CA TYR A 59 -17.37 -4.00 2.19
C TYR A 59 -16.10 -4.53 2.85
N THR A 60 -16.24 -5.39 3.87
CA THR A 60 -15.13 -6.06 4.53
C THR A 60 -14.31 -6.88 3.54
N TRP A 61 -14.96 -7.63 2.65
CA TRP A 61 -14.25 -8.40 1.63
C TRP A 61 -13.42 -7.49 0.69
N ARG A 62 -13.98 -6.38 0.20
CA ARG A 62 -13.26 -5.42 -0.65
C ARG A 62 -12.08 -4.79 0.09
N HIS A 63 -12.31 -4.37 1.33
CA HIS A 63 -11.28 -3.81 2.20
C HIS A 63 -10.11 -4.78 2.37
N ASN A 64 -10.42 -6.01 2.79
CA ASN A 64 -9.42 -7.05 3.01
C ASN A 64 -8.66 -7.38 1.72
N ARG A 65 -9.35 -7.41 0.57
CA ARG A 65 -8.69 -7.66 -0.72
C ARG A 65 -7.68 -6.55 -1.06
N VAL A 66 -8.02 -5.29 -0.84
CA VAL A 66 -7.09 -4.17 -1.07
C VAL A 66 -5.89 -4.28 -0.13
N LEU A 67 -6.11 -4.58 1.15
CA LEU A 67 -5.03 -4.75 2.13
C LEU A 67 -4.09 -5.91 1.79
N GLN A 68 -4.62 -7.05 1.34
CA GLN A 68 -3.82 -8.19 0.89
C GLN A 68 -2.89 -7.80 -0.27
N GLU A 69 -3.41 -7.08 -1.27
CA GLU A 69 -2.59 -6.63 -2.40
C GLU A 69 -1.52 -5.62 -1.97
N LEU A 70 -1.86 -4.66 -1.11
CA LEU A 70 -0.89 -3.69 -0.58
C LEU A 70 0.21 -4.38 0.24
N ALA A 71 -0.16 -5.28 1.15
CA ALA A 71 0.78 -6.03 1.97
C ALA A 71 1.71 -6.90 1.11
N SER A 72 1.17 -7.53 0.06
CA SER A 72 1.95 -8.28 -0.93
C SER A 72 2.97 -7.40 -1.65
N VAL A 73 2.57 -6.23 -2.15
CA VAL A 73 3.47 -5.29 -2.83
C VAL A 73 4.59 -4.82 -1.91
N ILE A 74 4.28 -4.48 -0.65
CA ILE A 74 5.27 -4.03 0.33
C ILE A 74 6.25 -5.17 0.65
N THR A 75 5.74 -6.38 0.89
CA THR A 75 6.59 -7.56 1.18
C THR A 75 7.51 -7.87 0.00
N ASN A 76 7.01 -7.78 -1.24
CA ASN A 76 7.81 -7.98 -2.45
C ASN A 76 8.87 -6.88 -2.67
N ALA A 77 8.66 -5.68 -2.13
CA ALA A 77 9.65 -4.62 -2.18
C ALA A 77 10.87 -4.93 -1.28
N LYS A 78 10.66 -5.62 -0.14
CA LYS A 78 11.73 -6.01 0.80
C LYS A 78 12.92 -6.70 0.11
N GLY A 79 12.65 -7.67 -0.77
CA GLY A 79 13.70 -8.44 -1.46
C GLY A 79 14.45 -7.69 -2.56
N LYS A 80 14.03 -6.48 -2.95
CA LYS A 80 14.63 -5.71 -4.06
C LYS A 80 15.59 -4.61 -3.61
N PHE A 81 15.60 -4.28 -2.32
CA PHE A 81 16.37 -3.17 -1.77
C PHE A 81 17.71 -3.55 -1.13
N ASN A 82 18.13 -4.82 -1.20
CA ASN A 82 19.49 -5.21 -0.84
C ASN A 82 20.38 -5.04 -2.07
N PRO A 83 21.05 -3.89 -2.28
CA PRO A 83 22.16 -3.87 -3.22
C PRO A 83 23.17 -4.92 -2.74
N PRO A 84 23.81 -5.68 -3.64
CA PRO A 84 25.01 -6.40 -3.26
C PRO A 84 25.95 -5.41 -2.57
N SER A 85 26.50 -5.78 -1.42
CA SER A 85 27.50 -4.98 -0.72
C SER A 85 28.50 -4.46 -1.76
N PRO A 86 28.73 -3.14 -1.90
CA PRO A 86 29.66 -2.66 -2.90
C PRO A 86 31.02 -3.29 -2.60
N SER A 87 31.50 -4.12 -3.52
CA SER A 87 32.86 -4.66 -3.45
C SER A 87 33.82 -3.48 -3.59
N PHE A 88 34.29 -2.94 -2.47
CA PHE A 88 35.29 -1.88 -2.49
C PHE A 88 36.59 -2.48 -3.02
N ILE A 89 37.00 -2.04 -4.21
CA ILE A 89 38.34 -2.31 -4.72
C ILE A 89 39.29 -1.45 -3.88
N ILE A 90 40.08 -2.10 -3.02
CA ILE A 90 41.12 -1.42 -2.25
C ILE A 90 42.32 -1.21 -3.19
N PHE A 91 42.48 0.02 -3.67
CA PHE A 91 43.69 0.41 -4.41
C PHE A 91 44.87 0.42 -3.43
N THR A 92 45.81 -0.50 -3.65
CA THR A 92 47.06 -0.57 -2.89
C THR A 92 48.15 0.11 -3.70
N THR A 93 48.99 0.93 -3.06
CA THR A 93 50.18 1.50 -3.72
C THR A 93 51.21 0.42 -3.97
N GLU A 94 51.94 0.52 -5.08
CA GLU A 94 53.06 -0.36 -5.39
C GLU A 94 54.09 -0.31 -4.23
N GLY A 95 54.45 -1.47 -3.69
CA GLY A 95 55.36 -1.60 -2.52
C GLY A 95 54.69 -1.87 -1.16
N GLY A 96 53.38 -2.08 -1.08
CA GLY A 96 52.71 -2.78 0.04
C GLY A 96 52.52 -2.04 1.38
N ASP A 97 53.30 -1.02 1.70
CA ASP A 97 53.41 -0.57 3.10
C ASP A 97 52.69 0.72 3.51
N ARG A 98 51.94 1.39 2.61
CA ARG A 98 51.15 2.58 3.00
C ARG A 98 49.72 2.53 2.51
N LYS A 99 48.82 2.23 3.45
CA LYS A 99 47.37 2.44 3.33
C LYS A 99 47.13 3.94 3.13
N TRP A 100 46.66 4.33 1.95
CA TRP A 100 46.21 5.70 1.69
C TRP A 100 45.00 5.99 2.59
N CYS A 101 45.23 6.69 3.69
CA CYS A 101 44.17 7.34 4.46
C CYS A 101 43.77 8.62 3.71
N GLY A 102 43.13 8.45 2.54
CA GLY A 102 42.39 9.54 1.93
C GLY A 102 41.42 10.06 2.98
N ARG A 103 41.34 11.39 3.15
CA ARG A 103 40.36 12.05 4.02
C ARG A 103 39.09 11.23 3.94
N SER A 104 38.67 10.64 5.06
CA SER A 104 37.36 10.02 5.11
C SER A 104 36.39 11.18 4.91
N ASN A 105 36.03 11.46 3.66
CA ASN A 105 34.68 11.86 3.40
C ASN A 105 33.89 10.70 3.99
N THR A 106 33.48 10.85 5.25
CA THR A 106 32.20 10.33 5.70
C THR A 106 31.19 10.97 4.75
N ALA A 107 31.14 10.45 3.53
CA ALA A 107 30.02 10.60 2.64
C ALA A 107 28.90 10.06 3.50
N SER A 108 28.15 10.96 4.11
CA SER A 108 26.99 10.62 4.93
C SER A 108 26.26 9.59 4.10
N ILE A 109 26.17 8.36 4.59
CA ILE A 109 25.44 7.29 3.90
C ILE A 109 24.06 7.89 3.66
N GLN A 110 23.80 8.31 2.42
CA GLN A 110 22.55 8.96 2.09
C GLN A 110 21.54 7.83 2.15
N ARG A 111 20.79 7.79 3.26
CA ARG A 111 19.68 6.85 3.41
C ARG A 111 18.77 7.02 2.20
N LYS A 112 18.65 5.98 1.39
CA LYS A 112 17.80 5.98 0.18
C LYS A 112 16.30 6.00 0.54
N GLY A 113 15.97 5.69 1.79
CA GLY A 113 14.60 5.72 2.30
C GLY A 113 14.53 5.48 3.81
N LEU A 114 13.31 5.48 4.34
CA LEU A 114 13.02 5.28 5.76
C LEU A 114 13.50 3.91 6.28
N LEU A 115 13.45 2.88 5.43
CA LEU A 115 13.77 1.49 5.77
C LEU A 115 15.15 1.05 5.23
N ASP A 116 15.99 2.01 4.83
CA ASP A 116 17.31 1.70 4.26
C ASP A 116 18.27 1.15 5.33
N GLY A 117 18.83 -0.03 5.08
CA GLY A 117 19.70 -0.76 6.01
C GLY A 117 18.97 -1.56 7.09
N CYS A 118 17.64 -1.63 7.08
CA CYS A 118 16.87 -2.53 7.93
C CYS A 118 16.54 -3.82 7.18
N ASP A 119 17.06 -4.96 7.66
CA ASP A 119 16.84 -6.28 7.03
C ASP A 119 15.71 -7.09 7.69
N ASP A 120 15.38 -6.76 8.94
CA ASP A 120 14.52 -7.55 9.82
C ASP A 120 13.08 -7.02 9.90
N TRP A 121 12.74 -5.96 9.17
CA TRP A 121 11.38 -5.41 9.22
C TRP A 121 10.35 -6.37 8.59
N GLU A 122 9.19 -6.48 9.22
CA GLU A 122 8.07 -7.31 8.81
C GLU A 122 6.83 -6.45 8.55
N VAL A 123 5.94 -6.94 7.71
CA VAL A 123 4.65 -6.30 7.41
C VAL A 123 3.56 -7.08 8.13
N SER A 124 2.66 -6.35 8.78
CA SER A 124 1.41 -6.85 9.33
C SER A 124 0.25 -5.96 8.85
N ALA A 125 -0.95 -6.50 8.73
CA ALA A 125 -2.13 -5.83 8.20
C ALA A 125 -3.36 -6.29 8.98
N ASP A 126 -4.38 -5.46 9.04
CA ASP A 126 -5.66 -5.74 9.70
C ASP A 126 -6.50 -6.72 8.87
N LEU A 127 -6.04 -7.97 8.84
CA LEU A 127 -6.65 -9.09 8.12
C LEU A 127 -7.02 -10.20 9.10
N PRO A 128 -8.16 -10.88 8.90
CA PRO A 128 -8.60 -11.95 9.80
C PRO A 128 -7.65 -13.16 9.81
N GLU A 129 -6.89 -13.35 8.73
CA GLU A 129 -5.87 -14.40 8.64
C GLU A 129 -4.64 -14.08 9.51
N TRP A 130 -4.43 -12.81 9.85
CA TRP A 130 -3.24 -12.31 10.55
C TRP A 130 -3.60 -12.09 12.02
N ASP A 131 -4.05 -13.17 12.65
CA ASP A 131 -4.68 -13.27 13.97
C ASP A 131 -3.77 -12.83 15.15
N LYS A 132 -2.50 -12.57 14.88
CA LYS A 132 -1.58 -11.96 15.83
C LYS A 132 -1.63 -10.44 15.66
N HIS A 133 -2.58 -9.78 16.31
CA HIS A 133 -2.43 -8.36 16.60
C HIS A 133 -1.09 -8.20 17.34
N LEU A 134 -0.09 -7.72 16.61
CA LEU A 134 1.24 -7.43 17.13
C LEU A 134 1.11 -6.66 18.44
N GLU A 135 1.95 -6.98 19.42
CA GLU A 135 1.96 -6.23 20.68
C GLU A 135 2.09 -4.72 20.45
N VAL A 136 2.82 -4.32 19.39
CA VAL A 136 2.94 -2.94 18.93
C VAL A 136 1.57 -2.30 18.68
N ILE A 137 0.64 -2.99 18.03
CA ILE A 137 -0.72 -2.48 17.80
C ILE A 137 -1.49 -2.41 19.12
N ARG A 138 -1.39 -3.46 19.95
CA ARG A 138 -2.09 -3.53 21.26
C ARG A 138 -1.69 -2.38 22.21
N ARG A 139 -0.45 -1.90 22.13
CA ARG A 139 0.04 -0.77 22.93
C ARG A 139 -0.54 0.57 22.48
N THR A 140 -1.02 0.67 21.24
CA THR A 140 -1.63 1.90 20.72
C THR A 140 -3.16 1.81 20.75
N THR A 141 -3.84 2.92 21.02
CA THR A 141 -5.30 3.02 20.81
C THR A 141 -5.68 3.21 19.34
N LEU A 142 -4.69 3.19 18.45
CA LEU A 142 -4.86 3.36 17.01
C LEU A 142 -5.24 2.02 16.37
N ARG A 143 -6.00 2.09 15.28
CA ARG A 143 -6.34 0.93 14.44
C ARG A 143 -5.77 1.15 13.04
N PRO A 144 -4.44 0.96 12.87
CA PRO A 144 -3.82 1.06 11.56
C PRO A 144 -4.19 -0.15 10.70
N ASP A 145 -4.44 0.08 9.41
CA ASP A 145 -4.75 -1.02 8.48
C ASP A 145 -3.49 -1.83 8.10
N ILE A 146 -2.31 -1.21 8.11
CA ILE A 146 -1.00 -1.83 7.83
C ILE A 146 0.03 -1.29 8.82
N VAL A 147 0.86 -2.19 9.33
CA VAL A 147 1.97 -1.92 10.24
C VAL A 147 3.25 -2.50 9.66
N ILE A 148 4.31 -1.69 9.65
CA ILE A 148 5.68 -2.13 9.38
C ILE A 148 6.43 -2.03 10.70
N HIS A 149 7.03 -3.12 11.16
CA HIS A 149 7.72 -3.19 12.45
C HIS A 149 9.00 -4.00 12.34
N SER A 150 9.94 -3.80 13.27
CA SER A 150 11.19 -4.56 13.38
C SER A 150 11.20 -5.30 14.73
N PRO A 151 11.40 -6.63 14.76
CA PRO A 151 11.50 -7.38 16.01
C PRO A 151 12.74 -7.06 16.84
N SER A 152 13.79 -6.49 16.22
CA SER A 152 15.07 -6.20 16.90
C SER A 152 15.06 -4.89 17.71
N THR A 153 13.91 -4.21 17.81
CA THR A 153 13.76 -2.93 18.52
C THR A 153 13.00 -3.08 19.83
#